data_AF-A0A2G6GRP8-F1
#
_entry.id   AF-A0A2G6GRP8-F1
#
_cell.length_a   1.000
_cell.length_b   1.000
_cell.length_c   1.000
_cell.angle_alpha   90.00
_cell.angle_beta   90.00
_cell.angle_gamma   90.00
#
_symmetry.space_group_name_H-M   'P 1'
#
loop_
_entity.id
_entity.type
_entity.pdbx_description
1 polymer ?
#
loop_
_entity_poly.entity_id
_entity_poly.type
_entity_poly.pdbx_seq_one_letter_code
_entity_poly.pdbx_strand_id
1 'polypeptide(L)'
;MITPDSSRFSGPIVRISILSLMLGLAVMIVSVLVLMGFKREIQDKMVGFNGHLHITRYVSGNSIDLPPMIRDSVNKVKLMTLPEVRHVQSFVSKAAVINTDEEVKGAMVKGVGTDFDSLFFSKYLVAGHIPNFAQDKVAKEVLVSKEMARRLKLRLGHKLRLYFVDATGGRLRARALRIGGIYNT
;
A
#
# COMPACT_ATOMS: atom_id res chain seq x y z
N MET A 1 -18.00 68.77 35.83
CA MET A 1 -17.04 68.35 34.79
C MET A 1 -16.71 66.89 35.07
N ILE A 2 -17.36 65.95 34.37
CA ILE A 2 -17.21 64.50 34.62
C ILE A 2 -16.31 63.96 33.52
N THR A 3 -15.10 63.50 33.87
CA THR A 3 -14.23 62.74 32.97
C THR A 3 -14.58 61.24 33.09
N PRO A 4 -14.85 60.53 31.99
CA PRO A 4 -15.07 59.09 32.05
C PRO A 4 -13.72 58.36 32.12
N ASP A 5 -13.53 57.57 33.17
CA ASP A 5 -12.38 56.66 33.33
C ASP A 5 -12.57 55.44 32.41
N SER A 6 -12.01 55.53 31.20
CA SER A 6 -12.10 54.50 30.15
C SER A 6 -11.07 53.35 30.31
N SER A 7 -10.31 53.33 31.39
CA SER A 7 -9.19 52.38 31.57
C SER A 7 -9.60 51.02 32.15
N ARG A 8 -10.82 50.88 32.69
CA ARG A 8 -11.24 49.69 33.44
C ARG A 8 -11.84 48.55 32.60
N PHE A 9 -12.21 48.78 31.35
CA PHE A 9 -12.87 47.78 30.50
C PHE A 9 -11.95 47.08 29.50
N SER A 10 -10.79 47.65 29.14
CA SER A 10 -9.92 47.10 28.09
C SER A 10 -9.15 45.84 28.51
N GLY A 11 -8.74 45.71 29.78
CA GLY A 11 -7.93 44.59 30.27
C GLY A 11 -8.59 43.20 30.11
N PRO A 12 -9.83 42.99 30.59
CA PRO A 12 -10.54 41.72 30.43
C PRO A 12 -10.82 41.35 28.97
N ILE A 13 -11.17 42.34 28.14
CA ILE A 13 -11.46 42.13 26.72
C ILE A 13 -10.21 41.62 25.99
N VAL A 14 -9.06 42.27 26.18
CA VAL A 14 -7.80 41.87 25.56
C VAL A 14 -7.40 40.45 25.97
N ARG A 15 -7.64 40.05 27.24
CA ARG A 15 -7.36 38.69 27.70
C ARG A 15 -8.24 37.64 27.00
N ILE A 16 -9.53 37.92 26.82
CA ILE A 16 -10.44 37.02 26.09
C ILE A 16 -10.01 36.90 24.63
N SER A 17 -9.65 38.01 23.98
CA SER A 17 -9.15 38.01 22.60
C SER A 17 -7.87 37.17 22.44
N ILE A 18 -6.93 37.28 23.38
CA ILE A 18 -5.70 36.48 23.38
C ILE A 18 -6.05 34.99 23.55
N LEU A 19 -6.95 34.63 24.47
CA LEU A 19 -7.38 33.23 24.66
C LEU A 19 -8.03 32.65 23.40
N SER A 20 -8.90 33.41 22.73
CA SER A 20 -9.52 32.98 21.47
C SER A 20 -8.49 32.78 20.36
N LEU A 21 -7.52 33.69 20.24
CA LEU A 21 -6.43 33.57 19.26
C LEU A 21 -5.55 32.35 19.56
N MET A 22 -5.16 32.16 20.83
CA MET A 22 -4.36 31.00 21.25
C MET A 22 -5.07 29.70 20.93
N LEU A 23 -6.37 29.61 21.23
CA LEU A 23 -7.15 28.40 20.94
C LEU A 23 -7.27 28.15 19.43
N GLY A 24 -7.54 29.19 18.64
CA GLY A 24 -7.62 29.08 17.18
C GLY A 24 -6.30 28.61 16.56
N LEU A 25 -5.19 29.20 17.00
CA LEU A 25 -3.85 28.80 16.55
C LEU A 25 -3.50 27.39 17.01
N ALA A 26 -3.82 27.01 18.24
CA ALA A 26 -3.56 25.66 18.74
C ALA A 26 -4.28 24.60 17.88
N VAL A 27 -5.58 24.79 17.60
CA VAL A 27 -6.35 23.87 16.76
C VAL A 27 -5.80 23.85 15.33
N MET A 28 -5.43 25.01 14.76
CA MET A 28 -4.82 25.07 13.44
C MET A 28 -3.50 24.28 13.37
N ILE A 29 -2.61 24.48 14.35
CA ILE A 29 -1.32 23.77 14.41
C ILE A 29 -1.53 22.26 14.53
N VAL A 30 -2.38 21.81 15.46
CA VAL A 30 -2.68 20.38 15.62
C VAL A 30 -3.24 19.79 14.33
N SER A 31 -4.14 20.50 13.65
CA SER A 31 -4.73 20.05 12.39
C SER A 31 -3.67 19.87 11.29
N VAL A 32 -2.73 20.83 11.16
CA VAL A 32 -1.62 20.74 10.21
C VAL A 32 -0.70 19.56 10.53
N LEU A 33 -0.37 19.36 11.81
CA LEU A 33 0.48 18.24 12.24
C LEU A 33 -0.15 16.88 11.92
N VAL A 34 -1.44 16.70 12.20
CA VAL A 34 -2.17 15.47 11.87
C VAL A 34 -2.19 15.25 10.35
N LEU A 35 -2.49 16.29 9.57
CA LEU A 35 -2.51 16.21 8.11
C LEU A 35 -1.15 15.83 7.53
N MET A 36 -0.07 16.45 8.02
CA MET A 36 1.29 16.17 7.57
C MET A 36 1.73 14.75 7.97
N GLY A 37 1.43 14.32 9.19
CA GLY A 37 1.71 12.96 9.65
C GLY A 37 1.00 11.91 8.80
N PHE A 38 -0.29 12.12 8.54
CA PHE A 38 -1.09 11.22 7.69
C PHE A 38 -0.58 11.17 6.26
N LYS A 39 -0.25 12.32 5.66
CA LYS A 39 0.33 12.40 4.31
C LYS A 39 1.61 11.57 4.22
N ARG A 40 2.51 11.72 5.20
CA ARG A 40 3.78 10.98 5.25
C ARG A 40 3.55 9.48 5.38
N GLU A 41 2.67 9.07 6.29
CA GLU A 41 2.35 7.66 6.51
C GLU A 41 1.75 7.00 5.26
N ILE A 42 0.83 7.66 4.56
CA ILE A 42 0.28 7.17 3.29
C ILE A 42 1.38 7.05 2.25
N GLN A 43 2.20 8.09 2.10
CA GLN A 43 3.27 8.12 1.10
C GLN A 43 4.27 6.98 1.33
N ASP A 44 4.72 6.80 2.57
CA ASP A 44 5.68 5.76 2.94
C ASP A 44 5.10 4.35 2.71
N LYS A 45 3.81 4.12 3.02
CA LYS A 45 3.15 2.84 2.72
C LYS A 45 2.94 2.59 1.24
N MET A 46 2.48 3.60 0.49
CA MET A 46 2.25 3.47 -0.95
C MET A 46 3.55 3.16 -1.68
N VAL A 47 4.62 3.90 -1.35
CA VAL A 47 5.96 3.72 -1.91
C VAL A 47 6.57 2.39 -1.46
N GLY A 48 6.42 1.99 -0.20
CA GLY A 48 6.95 0.72 0.28
C GLY A 48 6.31 -0.49 -0.41
N PHE A 49 5.02 -0.41 -0.74
CA PHE A 49 4.32 -1.51 -1.42
C PHE A 49 4.55 -1.52 -2.94
N ASN A 50 4.53 -0.37 -3.60
CA ASN A 50 4.59 -0.29 -5.06
C ASN A 50 6.00 0.05 -5.58
N GLY A 51 6.83 0.73 -4.82
CA GLY A 51 8.05 1.37 -5.29
C GLY A 51 7.78 2.81 -5.77
N HIS A 52 8.86 3.59 -5.91
CA HIS A 52 8.79 4.99 -6.35
C HIS A 52 8.50 5.16 -7.85
N LEU A 53 9.03 4.24 -8.67
CA LEU A 53 8.98 4.30 -10.12
C LEU A 53 8.61 2.93 -10.68
N HIS A 54 7.68 2.92 -11.64
CA HIS A 54 7.24 1.71 -12.34
C HIS A 54 7.67 1.82 -13.80
N ILE A 55 8.41 0.82 -14.27
CA ILE A 55 8.74 0.68 -15.68
C ILE A 55 7.79 -0.37 -16.24
N THR A 56 6.79 0.09 -16.98
CA THR A 56 5.79 -0.76 -17.62
C THR A 56 5.81 -0.54 -19.12
N ARG A 57 5.40 -1.56 -19.87
CA ARG A 57 5.20 -1.40 -21.30
C ARG A 57 4.12 -0.34 -21.53
N TYR A 58 4.40 0.62 -22.41
CA TYR A 58 3.40 1.59 -22.82
C TYR A 58 2.27 0.90 -23.56
N VAL A 59 1.02 1.18 -23.15
CA VAL A 59 -0.20 0.70 -23.80
C VAL A 59 -1.08 1.90 -24.07
N SER A 60 -1.60 2.01 -25.29
CA SER A 60 -2.60 3.01 -25.61
C SER A 60 -3.95 2.57 -25.01
N GLY A 61 -4.36 3.18 -23.89
CA GLY A 61 -5.64 2.94 -23.23
C GLY A 61 -5.54 2.59 -21.73
N ASN A 62 -6.67 2.71 -21.01
CA ASN A 62 -6.78 2.41 -19.58
C ASN A 62 -6.93 0.90 -19.31
N SER A 63 -5.88 0.14 -19.61
CA SER A 63 -5.86 -1.30 -19.34
C SER A 63 -5.52 -1.57 -17.86
N ILE A 64 -6.42 -2.30 -17.17
CA ILE A 64 -6.22 -2.74 -15.77
C ILE A 64 -5.13 -3.81 -15.67
N ASP A 65 -4.98 -4.62 -16.72
CA ASP A 65 -3.95 -5.64 -16.84
C ASP A 65 -2.75 -5.09 -17.62
N LEU A 66 -1.57 -5.16 -16.98
CA LEU A 66 -0.30 -4.77 -17.59
C LEU A 66 0.15 -5.88 -18.55
N PRO A 67 0.38 -5.58 -19.84
CA PRO A 67 0.88 -6.59 -20.76
C PRO A 67 2.29 -7.02 -20.38
N PRO A 68 2.67 -8.27 -20.69
CA PRO A 68 4.00 -8.76 -20.41
C PRO A 68 5.05 -7.91 -21.12
N MET A 69 6.11 -7.59 -20.39
CA MET A 69 7.32 -6.95 -20.88
C MET A 69 8.45 -7.98 -20.89
N ILE A 70 9.32 -7.93 -21.89
CA ILE A 70 10.48 -8.81 -21.99
C ILE A 70 11.43 -8.46 -20.84
N ARG A 71 11.81 -9.44 -19.99
CA ARG A 71 12.65 -9.19 -18.81
C ARG A 71 13.97 -8.46 -19.14
N ASP A 72 14.53 -8.73 -20.31
CA ASP A 72 15.82 -8.19 -20.76
C ASP A 72 15.74 -6.79 -21.36
N SER A 73 14.54 -6.24 -21.59
CA SER A 73 14.41 -4.88 -22.16
C SER A 73 14.85 -3.78 -21.17
N VAL A 74 14.97 -4.11 -19.89
CA VAL A 74 15.43 -3.19 -18.84
C VAL A 74 16.68 -3.77 -18.20
N ASN A 75 17.82 -3.11 -18.41
CA ASN A 75 19.08 -3.53 -17.81
C ASN A 75 19.10 -3.18 -16.31
N LYS A 76 18.56 -4.10 -15.48
CA LYS A 76 18.50 -3.96 -14.02
C LYS A 76 19.88 -3.71 -13.40
N VAL A 77 20.93 -4.32 -13.96
CA VAL A 77 22.31 -4.19 -13.45
C VAL A 77 22.76 -2.73 -13.56
N LYS A 78 22.49 -2.08 -14.70
CA LYS A 78 22.80 -0.65 -14.89
C LYS A 78 21.97 0.27 -13.99
N LEU A 79 20.72 -0.10 -13.69
CA LEU A 79 19.91 0.68 -12.76
C LEU A 79 20.42 0.56 -11.32
N MET A 80 20.86 -0.62 -10.90
CA MET A 80 21.44 -0.83 -9.57
C MET A 80 22.82 -0.19 -9.40
N THR A 81 23.50 0.22 -10.48
CA THR A 81 24.77 0.98 -10.38
C THR A 81 24.58 2.46 -10.05
N LEU A 82 23.35 2.97 -10.13
CA LEU A 82 23.04 4.36 -9.78
C LEU A 82 22.92 4.50 -8.25
N PRO A 83 23.64 5.45 -7.62
CA PRO A 83 23.64 5.61 -6.17
C PRO A 83 22.26 5.99 -5.59
N GLU A 84 21.38 6.60 -6.40
CA GLU A 84 20.03 6.98 -6.00
C GLU A 84 19.04 5.80 -6.02
N VAL A 85 19.40 4.67 -6.63
CA VAL A 85 18.52 3.51 -6.77
C VAL A 85 18.82 2.50 -5.66
N ARG A 86 17.99 2.52 -4.62
CA ARG A 86 18.10 1.56 -3.51
C ARG A 86 17.85 0.11 -3.94
N HIS A 87 16.85 -0.12 -4.79
CA HIS A 87 16.39 -1.46 -5.12
C HIS A 87 15.58 -1.49 -6.41
N VAL A 88 15.72 -2.56 -7.18
CA VAL A 88 14.97 -2.83 -8.41
C VAL A 88 14.34 -4.21 -8.30
N GLN A 89 13.02 -4.28 -8.43
CA GLN A 89 12.29 -5.55 -8.38
C GLN A 89 11.36 -5.72 -9.59
N SER A 90 11.23 -6.96 -10.05
CA SER A 90 10.23 -7.36 -11.03
C SER A 90 8.92 -7.70 -10.34
N PHE A 91 7.84 -7.24 -10.95
CA PHE A 91 6.49 -7.58 -10.52
C PHE A 91 5.61 -7.87 -11.73
N VAL A 92 4.52 -8.59 -11.47
CA VAL A 92 3.39 -8.75 -12.38
C VAL A 92 2.14 -8.45 -11.58
N SER A 93 1.22 -7.67 -12.13
CA SER A 93 -0.08 -7.43 -11.53
C SER A 93 -1.15 -8.02 -12.44
N LYS A 94 -2.01 -8.88 -11.91
CA LYS A 94 -3.14 -9.43 -12.66
C LYS A 94 -4.38 -9.51 -11.78
N ALA A 95 -5.53 -9.10 -12.33
CA ALA A 95 -6.80 -9.30 -11.66
C ALA A 95 -7.11 -10.82 -11.54
N ALA A 96 -7.61 -11.22 -10.38
CA ALA A 96 -8.06 -12.58 -10.13
C ALA A 96 -9.36 -12.57 -9.33
N VAL A 97 -10.14 -13.63 -9.49
CA VAL A 97 -11.28 -13.91 -8.63
C VAL A 97 -10.84 -14.94 -7.60
N ILE A 98 -10.97 -14.59 -6.33
CA ILE A 98 -10.81 -15.49 -5.20
C ILE A 98 -12.14 -16.19 -5.00
N ASN A 99 -12.13 -17.53 -5.03
CA ASN A 99 -13.27 -18.32 -4.62
C ASN A 99 -12.96 -19.01 -3.29
N THR A 100 -13.81 -18.79 -2.31
CA THR A 100 -13.84 -19.48 -1.01
C THR A 100 -15.17 -20.21 -0.88
N ASP A 101 -15.30 -21.11 0.10
CA ASP A 101 -16.54 -21.87 0.28
C ASP A 101 -17.74 -20.96 0.65
N GLU A 102 -17.48 -19.75 1.15
CA GLU A 102 -18.52 -18.80 1.57
C GLU A 102 -18.73 -17.63 0.60
N GLU A 103 -17.67 -17.13 -0.05
CA GLU A 103 -17.73 -15.92 -0.88
C GLU A 103 -16.81 -15.99 -2.12
N VAL A 104 -17.25 -15.29 -3.16
CA VAL A 104 -16.48 -14.98 -4.37
C VAL A 104 -16.13 -13.48 -4.36
N LYS A 105 -14.84 -13.13 -4.43
CA LYS A 105 -14.39 -11.73 -4.52
C LYS A 105 -13.31 -11.52 -5.57
N GLY A 106 -13.38 -10.40 -6.28
CA GLY A 106 -12.26 -9.91 -7.07
C GLY A 106 -11.11 -9.45 -6.18
N ALA A 107 -9.88 -9.73 -6.61
CA ALA A 107 -8.66 -9.29 -5.96
C ALA A 107 -7.57 -9.00 -7.01
N MET A 108 -6.70 -8.04 -6.70
CA MET A 108 -5.49 -7.82 -7.48
C MET A 108 -4.38 -8.72 -6.94
N VAL A 109 -3.79 -9.54 -7.80
CA VAL A 109 -2.70 -10.44 -7.42
C VAL A 109 -1.39 -9.85 -7.93
N LYS A 110 -0.48 -9.57 -7.00
CA LYS A 110 0.89 -9.14 -7.28
C LYS A 110 1.81 -10.35 -7.24
N GLY A 111 2.28 -10.77 -8.41
CA GLY A 111 3.43 -11.67 -8.54
C GLY A 111 4.73 -10.89 -8.37
N VAL A 112 5.69 -11.46 -7.67
CA VAL A 112 7.01 -10.86 -7.42
C VAL A 112 8.11 -11.82 -7.88
N GLY A 113 9.25 -11.25 -8.30
CA GLY A 113 10.43 -12.04 -8.70
C GLY A 113 11.30 -12.45 -7.51
N THR A 114 12.44 -13.06 -7.83
CA THR A 114 13.50 -13.39 -6.86
C THR A 114 14.16 -12.15 -6.26
N ASP A 115 14.00 -11.02 -6.93
CA ASP A 115 14.45 -9.69 -6.57
C ASP A 115 13.48 -8.96 -5.64
N PHE A 116 12.57 -9.66 -4.96
CA PHE A 116 11.61 -9.06 -4.04
C PHE A 116 12.24 -8.63 -2.70
N ASP A 117 12.04 -7.38 -2.29
CA ASP A 117 12.43 -6.89 -0.97
C ASP A 117 11.50 -7.43 0.14
N SER A 118 11.83 -8.64 0.60
CA SER A 118 11.12 -9.28 1.72
C SER A 118 11.28 -8.54 3.06
N LEU A 119 12.35 -7.76 3.26
CA LEU A 119 12.63 -7.09 4.53
C LEU A 119 11.60 -6.02 4.87
N PHE A 120 11.04 -5.35 3.86
CA PHE A 120 9.95 -4.40 4.06
C PHE A 120 8.71 -5.10 4.65
N PHE A 121 8.29 -6.21 4.06
CA PHE A 121 7.09 -6.94 4.48
C PHE A 121 7.25 -7.63 5.83
N SER A 122 8.48 -7.97 6.24
CA SER A 122 8.75 -8.59 7.54
C SER A 122 8.30 -7.70 8.70
N LYS A 123 8.38 -6.37 8.54
CA LYS A 123 7.94 -5.40 9.56
C LYS A 123 6.43 -5.36 9.74
N TYR A 124 5.68 -5.72 8.70
CA TYR A 124 4.22 -5.70 8.68
C TYR A 124 3.62 -7.09 8.81
N LEU A 125 4.42 -8.13 8.98
CA LEU A 125 3.94 -9.50 9.12
C LEU A 125 3.29 -9.68 10.50
N VAL A 126 2.04 -10.12 10.52
CA VAL A 126 1.26 -10.34 11.75
C VAL A 126 1.25 -11.82 12.13
N ALA A 127 1.20 -12.71 11.13
CA ALA A 127 1.16 -14.14 11.36
C ALA A 127 1.83 -14.91 10.22
N GLY A 128 2.45 -16.05 10.54
CA GLY A 128 3.07 -16.94 9.57
C GLY A 128 4.47 -16.52 9.18
N HIS A 129 4.79 -16.64 7.89
CA HIS A 129 6.10 -16.33 7.33
C HIS A 129 5.96 -15.74 5.93
N ILE A 130 7.01 -15.07 5.45
CA ILE A 130 7.09 -14.62 4.07
C ILE A 130 7.49 -15.82 3.20
N PRO A 131 6.69 -16.17 2.17
CA PRO A 131 7.05 -17.24 1.26
C PRO A 131 8.41 -16.98 0.62
N ASN A 132 9.20 -18.04 0.44
CA ASN A 132 10.46 -17.92 -0.26
C ASN A 132 10.22 -17.77 -1.77
N PHE A 133 10.27 -16.54 -2.26
CA PHE A 133 10.18 -16.20 -3.68
C PHE A 133 11.52 -16.29 -4.43
N ALA A 134 12.61 -16.65 -3.75
CA ALA A 134 13.95 -16.68 -4.32
C ALA A 134 14.24 -17.91 -5.19
N GLN A 135 13.38 -18.94 -5.15
CA GLN A 135 13.50 -20.08 -6.04
C GLN A 135 12.78 -19.76 -7.36
N ASP A 136 13.38 -20.10 -8.50
CA ASP A 136 12.76 -19.98 -9.84
C ASP A 136 11.60 -20.99 -10.05
N LYS A 137 10.99 -21.44 -8.95
CA LYS A 137 9.83 -22.32 -8.91
C LYS A 137 8.61 -21.47 -8.56
N VAL A 138 7.49 -21.83 -9.18
CA VAL A 138 6.19 -21.26 -8.84
C VAL A 138 5.92 -21.41 -7.35
N ALA A 139 5.80 -20.27 -6.65
CA ALA A 139 5.42 -20.26 -5.24
C ALA A 139 4.05 -20.93 -5.06
N LYS A 140 3.97 -21.84 -4.09
CA LYS A 140 2.73 -22.50 -3.68
C LYS A 140 2.00 -21.76 -2.56
N GLU A 141 2.62 -20.69 -2.05
CA GLU A 141 2.12 -19.92 -0.93
C GLU A 141 1.90 -18.45 -1.32
N VAL A 142 0.98 -17.81 -0.61
CA VAL A 142 0.57 -16.42 -0.84
C VAL A 142 0.54 -15.65 0.49
N LEU A 143 0.90 -14.38 0.40
CA LEU A 143 0.69 -13.40 1.47
C LEU A 143 -0.64 -12.68 1.27
N VAL A 144 -1.42 -12.57 2.33
CA VAL A 144 -2.73 -11.91 2.29
C VAL A 144 -2.76 -10.76 3.30
N SER A 145 -3.41 -9.64 2.95
CA SER A 145 -3.58 -8.55 3.92
C SER A 145 -4.55 -8.97 5.03
N LYS A 146 -4.36 -8.44 6.24
CA LYS A 146 -5.24 -8.70 7.39
C LYS A 146 -6.70 -8.38 7.06
N GLU A 147 -6.94 -7.34 6.27
CA GLU A 147 -8.29 -6.95 5.87
C GLU A 147 -8.92 -7.97 4.91
N MET A 148 -8.17 -8.46 3.92
CA MET A 148 -8.65 -9.52 3.04
C MET A 148 -8.90 -10.81 3.81
N ALA A 149 -7.97 -11.19 4.71
CA ALA A 149 -8.12 -12.38 5.53
C ALA A 149 -9.37 -12.30 6.42
N ARG A 150 -9.64 -11.14 7.03
CA ARG A 150 -10.84 -10.90 7.83
C ARG A 150 -12.12 -10.98 7.00
N ARG A 151 -12.16 -10.32 5.84
CA ARG A 151 -13.36 -10.27 4.98
C ARG A 151 -13.71 -11.62 4.38
N LEU A 152 -12.71 -12.43 4.03
CA LEU A 152 -12.88 -13.76 3.44
C LEU A 152 -12.81 -14.88 4.48
N LYS A 153 -12.79 -14.55 5.78
CA LYS A 153 -12.64 -15.47 6.92
C LYS A 153 -11.50 -16.48 6.76
N LEU A 154 -10.41 -16.04 6.12
CA LEU A 154 -9.24 -16.86 5.85
C LEU A 154 -8.34 -16.96 7.08
N ARG A 155 -7.71 -18.13 7.26
CA ARG A 155 -6.73 -18.39 8.32
C ARG A 155 -5.40 -18.83 7.73
N LEU A 156 -4.34 -18.72 8.52
CA LEU A 156 -3.02 -19.23 8.13
C LEU A 156 -3.11 -20.71 7.72
N GLY A 157 -2.47 -21.08 6.62
CA GLY A 157 -2.49 -22.45 6.12
C GLY A 157 -3.73 -22.86 5.32
N HIS A 158 -4.77 -22.02 5.25
CA HIS A 158 -5.92 -22.29 4.36
C HIS A 158 -5.50 -22.34 2.90
N LYS A 159 -6.18 -23.21 2.14
CA LYS A 159 -6.06 -23.28 0.68
C LYS A 159 -7.01 -22.27 0.04
N LEU A 160 -6.49 -21.52 -0.91
CA LEU A 160 -7.21 -20.51 -1.68
C LEU A 160 -7.17 -20.90 -3.16
N ARG A 161 -8.30 -20.81 -3.87
CA ARG A 161 -8.31 -20.93 -5.33
C ARG A 161 -8.44 -19.55 -5.95
N LEU A 162 -7.43 -19.18 -6.73
CA LEU A 162 -7.41 -17.97 -7.55
C LEU A 162 -7.79 -18.34 -8.97
N TYR A 163 -8.70 -17.56 -9.56
CA TYR A 163 -9.14 -17.70 -10.93
C TYR A 163 -8.75 -16.45 -11.71
N PHE A 164 -7.81 -16.59 -12.64
CA PHE A 164 -7.37 -15.50 -13.50
C PHE A 164 -8.21 -15.52 -14.78
N VAL A 165 -8.92 -14.42 -15.03
CA VAL A 165 -9.68 -14.20 -16.26
C VAL A 165 -8.75 -13.47 -17.23
N ASP A 166 -8.64 -13.97 -18.47
CA ASP A 166 -7.83 -13.32 -19.50
C ASP A 166 -8.72 -12.39 -20.32
N ALA A 167 -8.27 -11.15 -20.52
CA ALA A 167 -9.02 -10.11 -21.25
C ALA A 167 -9.25 -10.46 -22.73
N THR A 168 -8.47 -11.39 -23.30
CA THR A 168 -8.50 -11.79 -24.71
C THR A 168 -9.39 -13.01 -25.02
N GLY A 169 -10.27 -13.42 -24.09
CA GLY A 169 -11.39 -14.30 -24.41
C GLY A 169 -11.10 -15.81 -24.36
N GLY A 170 -11.10 -16.39 -23.14
CA GLY A 170 -11.67 -17.72 -22.97
C GLY A 170 -10.98 -18.70 -22.02
N ARG A 171 -9.74 -18.46 -21.56
CA ARG A 171 -9.05 -19.43 -20.69
C ARG A 171 -9.01 -18.97 -19.24
N LEU A 172 -9.98 -19.44 -18.45
CA LEU A 172 -9.95 -19.32 -16.99
C LEU A 172 -8.79 -20.17 -16.45
N ARG A 173 -7.77 -19.50 -15.89
CA ARG A 173 -6.65 -20.21 -15.25
C ARG A 173 -6.89 -20.26 -13.75
N ALA A 174 -7.15 -21.45 -13.21
CA ALA A 174 -7.25 -21.65 -11.77
C ALA A 174 -5.87 -22.00 -11.18
N ARG A 175 -5.51 -21.42 -10.05
CA ARG A 175 -4.35 -21.80 -9.24
C ARG A 175 -4.74 -21.96 -7.77
N ALA A 176 -4.36 -23.09 -7.20
CA ALA A 176 -4.48 -23.32 -5.77
C ALA A 176 -3.19 -22.84 -5.08
N LEU A 177 -3.34 -21.97 -4.08
CA LEU A 177 -2.27 -21.47 -3.23
C LEU A 177 -2.62 -21.70 -1.77
N ARG A 178 -1.62 -21.69 -0.90
CA ARG A 178 -1.81 -21.78 0.55
C ARG A 178 -1.42 -20.46 1.21
N ILE A 179 -2.12 -20.04 2.24
CA ILE A 179 -1.77 -18.81 2.96
C ILE A 179 -0.54 -19.07 3.82
N GLY A 180 0.61 -18.54 3.40
CA GLY A 180 1.89 -18.67 4.10
C GLY A 180 2.08 -17.61 5.19
N GLY A 181 1.43 -16.46 5.02
CA GLY A 181 1.48 -15.36 5.99
C GLY A 181 0.38 -14.32 5.80
N ILE A 182 0.13 -13.57 6.87
CA ILE A 182 -0.82 -12.45 6.90
C ILE A 182 -0.07 -11.18 7.31
N TYR A 183 -0.19 -10.13 6.51
CA TYR A 183 0.46 -8.84 6.78
C TYR A 183 -0.56 -7.72 7.05
N ASN A 184 -0.15 -6.67 7.75
CA ASN A 184 -0.96 -5.50 8.03
C ASN A 184 -0.14 -4.23 7.82
N THR A 185 -0.32 -3.59 6.67
CA THR A 185 0.25 -2.29 6.33
C THR A 185 -0.74 -1.18 6.66
#